data_AF-A0A8B8F9I3-F1
#
_entry.id   AF-A0A8B8F9I3-F1
#
_cell.length_a   1.000
_cell.length_b   1.000
_cell.length_c   1.000
_cell.angle_alpha   90.00
_cell.angle_beta   90.00
_cell.angle_gamma   90.00
#
_symmetry.space_group_name_H-M   'P 1'
#
loop_
_entity.id
_entity.type
_entity.pdbx_description
1 polymer ?
#
loop_
_entity_poly.entity_id
_entity_poly.type
_entity_poly.pdbx_seq_one_letter_code
_entity_poly.pdbx_strand_id
1 'polypeptide(L)'
;MDAYTLPCESYIYVEKKVSKPKDVGQGIGDIKFTNNGLAFLFSELRYELNGVEIQKLKYLGISSCLKGYCSYTPNDLNELQNGAWDINMTEEDNKDFMTENKFSGCIPLKHLFGFCEDYKKILLNCNQQLILNRASKDFDALYVTGVGAKENIEKNKKVTLDLQKIIWKMPIVRVSDIEKLKLLKVLDSRKTLSCAFRSWDLREYPVLPQNTSHSWTVKSSNLLEKPRFAIIGFQTDQKKKQLE
;
A
#
# COMPACT_ATOMS: atom_id res chain seq x y z
N MET A 1 27.77 -5.01 -11.08
CA MET A 1 27.72 -3.53 -11.04
C MET A 1 27.29 -3.18 -9.63
N ASP A 2 28.13 -2.48 -8.86
CA ASP A 2 27.79 -2.09 -7.50
C ASP A 2 26.62 -1.10 -7.55
N ALA A 3 25.42 -1.58 -7.28
CA ALA A 3 24.22 -0.75 -7.30
C ALA A 3 24.05 -0.06 -5.96
N TYR A 4 24.11 1.27 -5.95
CA TYR A 4 23.69 2.09 -4.81
C TYR A 4 22.23 2.40 -4.99
N THR A 5 21.40 1.85 -4.10
CA THR A 5 19.95 1.88 -4.25
C THR A 5 19.33 2.77 -3.20
N LEU A 6 18.18 3.36 -3.50
CA LEU A 6 17.48 4.26 -2.59
C LEU A 6 16.02 3.78 -2.37
N PRO A 7 15.79 2.87 -1.39
CA PRO A 7 14.49 2.26 -1.18
C PRO A 7 13.37 3.24 -0.84
N CYS A 8 13.69 4.38 -0.19
CA CYS A 8 12.68 5.37 0.20
C CYS A 8 11.98 6.05 -0.99
N GLU A 9 12.65 6.08 -2.14
CA GLU A 9 12.13 6.63 -3.41
C GLU A 9 11.62 5.52 -4.34
N SER A 10 11.57 4.27 -3.88
CA SER A 10 11.11 3.15 -4.69
C SER A 10 9.59 3.00 -4.65
N TYR A 11 9.03 2.39 -5.70
CA TYR A 11 7.60 2.20 -5.84
C TYR A 11 7.27 0.92 -6.62
N ILE A 12 6.07 0.40 -6.39
CA ILE A 12 5.49 -0.68 -7.17
C ILE A 12 4.65 -0.05 -8.27
N TYR A 13 4.93 -0.40 -9.52
CA TYR A 13 4.13 -0.04 -10.67
C TYR A 13 3.24 -1.21 -11.07
N VAL A 14 1.96 -0.94 -11.33
CA VAL A 14 0.96 -1.96 -11.65
C VAL A 14 0.22 -1.54 -12.93
N GLU A 15 0.06 -2.47 -13.86
CA GLU A 15 -0.88 -2.37 -14.99
C GLU A 15 -1.91 -3.48 -14.88
N LYS A 16 -3.19 -3.14 -15.00
CA LYS A 16 -4.27 -4.14 -15.06
C LYS A 16 -5.39 -3.76 -16.00
N LYS A 17 -6.25 -4.76 -16.21
CA LYS A 17 -7.56 -4.64 -16.84
C LYS A 17 -8.66 -5.15 -15.88
N VAL A 18 -9.76 -4.43 -15.79
CA VAL A 18 -10.99 -4.91 -15.16
C VAL A 18 -11.68 -5.89 -16.11
N SER A 19 -11.94 -7.09 -15.61
CA SER A 19 -12.67 -8.13 -16.31
C SER A 19 -14.10 -8.22 -15.78
N LYS A 20 -15.03 -7.92 -16.69
CA LYS A 20 -16.48 -8.04 -16.47
C LYS A 20 -16.92 -9.46 -16.89
N PRO A 21 -17.78 -10.14 -16.12
CA PRO A 21 -18.27 -11.46 -16.51
C PRO A 21 -19.09 -11.39 -17.82
N LYS A 22 -18.89 -12.38 -18.71
CA LYS A 22 -19.49 -12.41 -20.05
C LYS A 22 -21.01 -12.54 -20.03
N ASP A 23 -21.55 -13.14 -18.97
CA ASP A 23 -22.95 -13.38 -18.68
C ASP A 23 -23.75 -12.12 -18.30
N VAL A 24 -23.09 -10.95 -18.21
CA VAL A 24 -23.69 -9.75 -17.59
C VAL A 24 -23.94 -8.58 -18.55
N GLY A 25 -23.36 -8.58 -19.76
CA GLY A 25 -23.63 -7.56 -20.77
C GLY A 25 -23.57 -6.11 -20.24
N GLN A 26 -24.44 -5.22 -20.75
CA GLN A 26 -24.52 -3.79 -20.42
C GLN A 26 -25.12 -3.46 -19.02
N GLY A 27 -25.42 -4.45 -18.17
CA GLY A 27 -26.13 -4.23 -16.89
C GLY A 27 -25.26 -3.96 -15.66
N ILE A 28 -23.92 -3.99 -15.78
CA ILE A 28 -22.99 -3.62 -14.70
C ILE A 28 -22.86 -2.10 -14.69
N GLY A 29 -23.06 -1.48 -13.53
CA GLY A 29 -22.81 -0.06 -13.34
C GLY A 29 -21.35 0.33 -13.58
N ASP A 30 -21.05 1.62 -13.45
CA ASP A 30 -19.68 2.09 -13.64
C ASP A 30 -18.79 1.58 -12.51
N ILE A 31 -17.64 1.01 -12.85
CA ILE A 31 -16.69 0.45 -11.89
C ILE A 31 -15.65 1.51 -11.60
N LYS A 32 -15.46 1.83 -10.33
CA LYS A 32 -14.49 2.83 -9.86
C LYS A 32 -13.59 2.22 -8.79
N PHE A 33 -12.43 2.84 -8.57
CA PHE A 33 -11.50 2.44 -7.52
C PHE A 33 -11.88 3.07 -6.19
N THR A 34 -12.00 2.24 -5.15
CA THR A 34 -12.05 2.75 -3.77
C THR A 34 -10.82 3.63 -3.51
N ASN A 35 -10.94 4.61 -2.62
CA ASN A 35 -9.78 5.37 -2.16
C ASN A 35 -8.67 4.42 -1.69
N ASN A 36 -7.42 4.67 -2.10
CA ASN A 36 -6.26 3.79 -1.90
C ASN A 36 -6.39 2.38 -2.53
N GLY A 37 -7.24 2.24 -3.55
CA GLY A 37 -7.64 0.96 -4.10
C GLY A 37 -6.50 0.07 -4.62
N LEU A 38 -5.35 0.65 -5.01
CA LEU A 38 -4.20 -0.16 -5.41
C LEU A 38 -3.56 -0.92 -4.25
N ALA A 39 -3.56 -0.36 -3.04
CA ALA A 39 -3.03 -1.06 -1.86
C ALA A 39 -3.92 -2.26 -1.46
N PHE A 40 -5.23 -2.16 -1.68
CA PHE A 40 -6.19 -3.23 -1.43
C PHE A 40 -6.03 -4.46 -2.34
N LEU A 41 -5.23 -4.35 -3.41
CA LEU A 41 -4.93 -5.49 -4.30
C LEU A 41 -4.07 -6.56 -3.64
N PHE A 42 -3.39 -6.20 -2.54
CA PHE A 42 -2.43 -7.06 -1.87
C PHE A 42 -2.86 -7.32 -0.42
N SER A 43 -2.78 -8.59 -0.01
CA SER A 43 -3.11 -9.02 1.35
C SER A 43 -1.91 -8.89 2.29
N GLU A 44 -0.71 -9.16 1.77
CA GLU A 44 0.55 -9.12 2.50
C GLU A 44 1.69 -8.69 1.58
N LEU A 45 2.56 -7.82 2.06
CA LEU A 45 3.86 -7.54 1.44
C LEU A 45 4.96 -7.79 2.47
N ARG A 46 6.13 -8.19 1.97
CA ARG A 46 7.33 -8.38 2.79
C ARG A 46 8.54 -7.83 2.06
N TYR A 47 9.35 -7.07 2.79
CA TYR A 47 10.60 -6.52 2.33
C TYR A 47 11.77 -7.18 3.06
N GLU A 48 12.69 -7.76 2.30
CA GLU A 48 13.85 -8.47 2.81
C GLU A 48 15.14 -7.88 2.28
N LEU A 49 16.15 -7.78 3.14
CA LEU A 49 17.52 -7.38 2.80
C LEU A 49 18.47 -8.51 3.17
N ASN A 50 19.25 -8.99 2.20
CA ASN A 50 20.20 -10.10 2.37
C ASN A 50 19.59 -11.35 3.05
N GLY A 51 18.32 -11.65 2.75
CA GLY A 51 17.58 -12.77 3.33
C GLY A 51 17.05 -12.53 4.75
N VAL A 52 17.18 -11.30 5.29
CA VAL A 52 16.60 -10.91 6.58
C VAL A 52 15.31 -10.13 6.32
N GLU A 53 14.21 -10.57 6.93
CA GLU A 53 12.95 -9.83 6.94
C GLU A 53 13.12 -8.51 7.69
N ILE A 54 13.04 -7.39 6.96
CA ILE A 54 13.12 -6.05 7.55
C ILE A 54 11.74 -5.62 8.03
N GLN A 55 10.73 -5.82 7.19
CA GLN A 55 9.36 -5.46 7.52
C GLN A 55 8.37 -6.32 6.75
N LYS A 56 7.33 -6.74 7.45
CA LYS A 56 6.20 -7.48 6.92
C LYS A 56 4.91 -6.73 7.25
N LEU A 57 4.07 -6.54 6.24
CA LEU A 57 2.83 -5.79 6.33
C LEU A 57 1.66 -6.69 5.94
N LYS A 58 0.55 -6.55 6.65
CA LYS A 58 -0.74 -7.17 6.33
C LYS A 58 -1.80 -6.08 6.25
N TYR A 59 -2.87 -6.35 5.50
CA TYR A 59 -4.01 -5.42 5.40
C TYR A 59 -3.59 -4.02 4.91
N LEU A 60 -2.83 -4.00 3.81
CA LEU A 60 -2.17 -2.80 3.31
C LEU A 60 -3.13 -1.65 3.05
N GLY A 61 -4.26 -1.94 2.39
CA GLY A 61 -5.28 -0.92 2.12
C GLY A 61 -5.76 -0.20 3.38
N ILE A 62 -6.16 -0.93 4.42
CA ILE A 62 -6.68 -0.33 5.67
C ILE A 62 -5.57 0.44 6.40
N SER A 63 -4.42 -0.22 6.63
CA SER A 63 -3.33 0.38 7.41
C SER A 63 -2.77 1.64 6.75
N SER A 64 -2.60 1.65 5.43
CA SER A 64 -2.10 2.83 4.72
C SER A 64 -3.18 3.89 4.50
N CYS A 65 -4.47 3.52 4.45
CA CYS A 65 -5.58 4.49 4.55
C CYS A 65 -5.55 5.26 5.88
N LEU A 66 -5.53 4.55 7.02
CA LEU A 66 -5.49 5.17 8.34
C LEU A 66 -4.27 6.09 8.49
N LYS A 67 -3.10 5.63 8.03
CA LYS A 67 -1.91 6.47 7.97
C LYS A 67 -2.15 7.71 7.09
N GLY A 68 -2.72 7.54 5.91
CA GLY A 68 -2.97 8.63 4.98
C GLY A 68 -3.89 9.70 5.55
N TYR A 69 -4.98 9.30 6.21
CA TYR A 69 -5.91 10.23 6.85
C TYR A 69 -5.28 10.98 8.03
N CYS A 70 -4.47 10.31 8.85
CA CYS A 70 -3.97 10.91 10.09
C CYS A 70 -2.63 11.65 9.95
N SER A 71 -1.85 11.39 8.90
CA SER A 71 -0.44 11.84 8.87
C SER A 71 -0.02 12.63 7.64
N TYR A 72 -0.79 12.62 6.55
CA TYR A 72 -0.38 13.28 5.31
C TYR A 72 -0.90 14.70 5.19
N THR A 73 -0.03 15.56 4.66
CA THR A 73 -0.41 16.89 4.20
C THR A 73 -1.08 16.79 2.83
N PRO A 74 -1.81 17.83 2.39
CA PRO A 74 -2.38 17.85 1.04
C PRO A 74 -1.35 17.59 -0.08
N ASN A 75 -0.09 18.02 0.11
CA ASN A 75 0.98 17.77 -0.84
C ASN A 75 1.38 16.29 -0.90
N ASP A 76 1.46 15.62 0.26
CA ASP A 76 1.74 14.18 0.30
C ASP A 76 0.60 13.38 -0.36
N LEU A 77 -0.65 13.82 -0.18
CA LEU A 77 -1.81 13.19 -0.81
C LEU A 77 -1.81 13.35 -2.34
N ASN A 78 -1.32 14.48 -2.87
CA ASN A 78 -1.14 14.67 -4.31
C ASN A 78 -0.22 13.60 -4.93
N GLU A 79 0.82 13.18 -4.22
CA GLU A 79 1.72 12.12 -4.70
C GLU A 79 1.03 10.75 -4.78
N LEU A 80 -0.08 10.55 -4.05
CA LEU A 80 -0.81 9.28 -3.97
C LEU A 80 -1.95 9.15 -4.98
N GLN A 81 -2.23 10.16 -5.80
CA GLN A 81 -3.25 10.06 -6.85
C GLN A 81 -3.00 8.85 -7.78
N ASN A 82 -1.74 8.56 -8.09
CA ASN A 82 -1.35 7.38 -8.87
C ASN A 82 -1.57 6.03 -8.13
N GLY A 83 -1.84 6.09 -6.83
CA GLY A 83 -2.22 4.98 -5.96
C GLY A 83 -3.75 4.76 -5.88
N ALA A 84 -4.53 5.48 -6.69
CA ALA A 84 -5.98 5.64 -6.56
C ALA A 84 -6.37 6.32 -5.24
N TRP A 85 -5.61 7.36 -4.83
CA TRP A 85 -5.99 8.22 -3.73
C TRP A 85 -6.72 9.47 -4.22
N ASP A 86 -7.98 9.65 -3.83
CA ASP A 86 -8.74 10.85 -4.11
C ASP A 86 -8.64 11.83 -2.92
N ILE A 87 -8.18 13.05 -3.20
CA ILE A 87 -8.01 14.08 -2.17
C ILE A 87 -9.35 14.69 -1.78
N ASN A 88 -10.28 14.78 -2.72
CA ASN A 88 -11.56 15.43 -2.48
C ASN A 88 -12.51 14.53 -1.70
N MET A 89 -12.27 13.21 -1.69
CA MET A 89 -13.03 12.20 -0.93
C MET A 89 -14.55 12.34 -1.12
N THR A 90 -14.96 12.54 -2.37
CA THR A 90 -16.36 12.80 -2.74
C THR A 90 -17.08 11.50 -3.09
N GLU A 91 -18.38 11.58 -3.36
CA GLU A 91 -19.15 10.40 -3.82
C GLU A 91 -18.68 9.83 -5.17
N GLU A 92 -17.80 10.54 -5.90
CA GLU A 92 -17.21 10.11 -7.17
C GLU A 92 -15.70 9.80 -7.08
N ASP A 93 -15.22 9.29 -5.94
CA ASP A 93 -13.80 8.95 -5.74
C ASP A 93 -13.17 8.20 -6.93
N ASN A 94 -12.02 8.69 -7.38
CA ASN A 94 -11.21 8.10 -8.46
C ASN A 94 -11.97 7.87 -9.78
N LYS A 95 -12.96 8.72 -10.09
CA LYS A 95 -13.75 8.63 -11.34
C LYS A 95 -12.88 8.47 -12.59
N ASP A 96 -11.80 9.23 -12.68
CA ASP A 96 -10.94 9.31 -13.87
C ASP A 96 -9.69 8.43 -13.76
N PHE A 97 -9.56 7.62 -12.71
CA PHE A 97 -8.39 6.75 -12.51
C PHE A 97 -8.31 5.61 -13.53
N MET A 98 -9.43 5.27 -14.17
CA MET A 98 -9.53 4.17 -15.10
C MET A 98 -10.28 4.57 -16.37
N THR A 99 -9.71 4.23 -17.52
CA THR A 99 -10.30 4.51 -18.84
C THR A 99 -10.51 3.19 -19.58
N GLU A 100 -11.70 2.95 -20.11
CA GLU A 100 -12.03 1.73 -20.87
C GLU A 100 -11.70 0.42 -20.11
N ASN A 101 -11.92 0.38 -18.79
CA ASN A 101 -11.60 -0.77 -17.93
C ASN A 101 -10.10 -1.11 -17.86
N LYS A 102 -9.20 -0.18 -18.23
CA LYS A 102 -7.76 -0.33 -18.10
C LYS A 102 -7.20 0.78 -17.23
N PHE A 103 -6.20 0.44 -16.44
CA PHE A 103 -5.48 1.42 -15.64
C PHE A 103 -4.03 1.02 -15.47
N SER A 104 -3.22 2.03 -15.17
CA SER A 104 -1.89 1.87 -14.63
C SER A 104 -1.74 2.83 -13.46
N GLY A 105 -0.89 2.46 -12.51
CA GLY A 105 -0.63 3.29 -11.35
C GLY A 105 0.58 2.84 -10.58
N CYS A 106 0.92 3.60 -9.55
CA CYS A 106 2.06 3.29 -8.69
C CYS A 106 1.72 3.46 -7.21
N ILE A 107 2.34 2.60 -6.41
CA ILE A 107 2.25 2.65 -4.96
C ILE A 107 3.67 2.93 -4.43
N PRO A 108 3.94 4.13 -3.90
CA PRO A 108 5.22 4.43 -3.26
C PRO A 108 5.49 3.48 -2.10
N LEU A 109 6.69 2.90 -1.99
CA LEU A 109 6.98 2.02 -0.85
C LEU A 109 6.97 2.76 0.47
N LYS A 110 7.33 4.05 0.50
CA LYS A 110 7.20 4.92 1.70
C LYS A 110 5.75 5.07 2.19
N HIS A 111 4.77 4.83 1.32
CA HIS A 111 3.36 4.81 1.73
C HIS A 111 3.05 3.59 2.59
N LEU A 112 3.59 2.43 2.21
CA LEU A 112 3.31 1.14 2.81
C LEU A 112 4.28 0.80 3.95
N PHE A 113 5.58 0.85 3.67
CA PHE A 113 6.66 0.44 4.56
C PHE A 113 7.23 1.62 5.34
N GLY A 114 7.22 1.52 6.66
CA GLY A 114 7.88 2.50 7.51
C GLY A 114 9.41 2.48 7.38
N PHE A 115 10.01 1.34 7.02
CA PHE A 115 11.44 1.31 6.65
C PHE A 115 11.71 2.24 5.46
N CYS A 116 10.92 2.15 4.39
CA CYS A 116 11.05 3.04 3.23
C CYS A 116 10.65 4.49 3.54
N GLU A 117 9.87 4.75 4.58
CA GLU A 117 9.52 6.11 5.01
C GLU A 117 10.65 6.77 5.80
N ASP A 118 11.25 6.04 6.75
CA ASP A 118 12.18 6.60 7.72
C ASP A 118 13.66 6.43 7.31
N TYR A 119 14.00 5.33 6.61
CA TYR A 119 15.35 5.08 6.14
C TYR A 119 15.63 5.78 4.80
N LYS A 120 16.12 7.02 4.88
CA LYS A 120 16.40 7.90 3.72
C LYS A 120 17.84 7.81 3.21
N LYS A 121 18.54 6.72 3.49
CA LYS A 121 19.95 6.52 3.09
C LYS A 121 20.06 5.49 1.97
N ILE A 122 21.17 5.52 1.25
CA ILE A 122 21.44 4.51 0.23
C ILE A 122 21.73 3.14 0.86
N LEU A 123 21.37 2.07 0.15
CA LEU A 123 21.84 0.72 0.44
C LEU A 123 22.95 0.35 -0.54
N LEU A 124 24.05 -0.16 0.02
CA LEU A 124 25.28 -0.50 -0.69
C LEU A 124 25.35 -2.01 -0.85
N ASN A 125 25.33 -2.51 -2.08
CA ASN A 125 25.53 -3.92 -2.41
C ASN A 125 24.67 -4.90 -1.57
N CYS A 126 23.44 -4.49 -1.25
CA CYS A 126 22.48 -5.33 -0.56
C CYS A 126 21.59 -6.04 -1.58
N ASN A 127 21.45 -7.36 -1.44
CA ASN A 127 20.40 -8.10 -2.12
C ASN A 127 19.06 -7.71 -1.50
N GLN A 128 18.08 -7.37 -2.33
CA GLN A 128 16.78 -6.90 -1.86
C GLN A 128 15.68 -7.71 -2.54
N GLN A 129 14.69 -8.10 -1.75
CA GLN A 129 13.54 -8.85 -2.23
C GLN A 129 12.26 -8.20 -1.73
N LEU A 130 11.32 -8.05 -2.65
CA LEU A 130 9.97 -7.60 -2.35
C LEU A 130 9.02 -8.72 -2.73
N ILE A 131 8.39 -9.33 -1.72
CA ILE A 131 7.45 -10.43 -1.88
C ILE A 131 6.04 -9.85 -1.74
N LEU A 132 5.18 -10.12 -2.72
CA LEU A 132 3.81 -9.61 -2.76
C LEU A 132 2.82 -10.78 -2.79
N ASN A 133 1.92 -10.82 -1.83
CA ASN A 133 0.79 -11.74 -1.83
C ASN A 133 -0.47 -10.98 -2.24
N ARG A 134 -1.12 -11.43 -3.31
CA ARG A 134 -2.37 -10.84 -3.80
C ARG A 134 -3.50 -11.07 -2.78
N ALA A 135 -4.43 -10.13 -2.67
CA ALA A 135 -5.71 -10.39 -2.03
C ALA A 135 -6.49 -11.48 -2.81
N SER A 136 -7.25 -12.31 -2.09
CA SER A 136 -8.07 -13.37 -2.70
C SER A 136 -9.31 -12.82 -3.42
N LYS A 137 -9.69 -11.58 -3.13
CA LYS A 137 -10.86 -10.88 -3.66
C LYS A 137 -10.48 -9.45 -3.99
N ASP A 138 -11.10 -8.89 -5.03
CA ASP A 138 -10.86 -7.51 -5.48
C ASP A 138 -11.94 -6.51 -4.97
N PHE A 139 -12.87 -6.96 -4.11
CA PHE A 139 -14.02 -6.14 -3.66
C PHE A 139 -13.65 -4.92 -2.82
N ASP A 140 -12.50 -4.95 -2.17
CA ASP A 140 -12.07 -3.82 -1.34
C ASP A 140 -11.38 -2.75 -2.19
N ALA A 141 -10.88 -3.13 -3.38
CA ALA A 141 -10.22 -2.22 -4.31
C ALA A 141 -11.21 -1.49 -5.24
N LEU A 142 -12.42 -2.03 -5.43
CA LEU A 142 -13.39 -1.55 -6.40
C LEU A 142 -14.78 -1.36 -5.79
N TYR A 143 -15.49 -0.35 -6.28
CA TYR A 143 -16.91 -0.17 -6.04
C TYR A 143 -17.66 0.10 -7.35
N VAL A 144 -18.99 -0.10 -7.32
CA VAL A 144 -19.85 0.07 -8.49
C VAL A 144 -20.81 1.23 -8.23
N THR A 145 -20.93 2.13 -9.20
CA THR A 145 -21.82 3.30 -9.18
C THR A 145 -22.91 3.20 -10.24
N GLY A 146 -23.92 4.08 -10.15
CA GLY A 146 -25.03 4.15 -11.10
C GLY A 146 -26.14 3.14 -10.84
N VAL A 147 -27.09 3.06 -11.78
CA VAL A 147 -28.34 2.27 -11.65
C VAL A 147 -28.04 0.78 -11.42
N GLY A 148 -27.03 0.23 -12.12
CA GLY A 148 -26.58 -1.15 -11.97
C GLY A 148 -25.93 -1.50 -10.62
N ALA A 149 -25.61 -0.52 -9.76
CA ALA A 149 -25.07 -0.78 -8.43
C ALA A 149 -26.12 -1.43 -7.50
N LYS A 150 -27.38 -1.01 -7.61
CA LYS A 150 -28.50 -1.49 -6.77
C LYS A 150 -29.21 -2.70 -7.37
N GLU A 151 -29.29 -2.76 -8.70
CA GLU A 151 -30.08 -3.79 -9.40
C GLU A 151 -29.34 -5.13 -9.57
N ASN A 152 -28.00 -5.13 -9.53
CA ASN A 152 -27.19 -6.30 -9.88
C ASN A 152 -26.08 -6.61 -8.84
N ILE A 153 -26.39 -6.51 -7.55
CA ILE A 153 -25.43 -6.68 -6.44
C ILE A 153 -24.62 -7.98 -6.54
N GLU A 154 -25.26 -9.12 -6.79
CA GLU A 154 -24.57 -10.42 -6.90
C GLU A 154 -23.67 -10.53 -8.13
N LYS A 155 -23.98 -9.80 -9.21
CA LYS A 155 -23.16 -9.78 -10.43
C LYS A 155 -21.98 -8.82 -10.28
N ASN A 156 -22.16 -7.72 -9.57
CA ASN A 156 -21.09 -6.78 -9.21
C ASN A 156 -19.98 -7.48 -8.39
N LYS A 157 -20.35 -8.47 -7.58
CA LYS A 157 -19.39 -9.34 -6.86
C LYS A 157 -18.62 -10.32 -7.78
N LYS A 158 -18.87 -10.38 -9.07
CA LYS A 158 -18.09 -11.23 -9.99
C LYS A 158 -17.05 -10.45 -10.79
N VAL A 159 -17.01 -9.13 -10.62
CA VAL A 159 -15.97 -8.28 -11.22
C VAL A 159 -14.61 -8.65 -10.64
N THR A 160 -13.63 -8.90 -11.51
CA THR A 160 -12.26 -9.23 -11.11
C THR A 160 -11.25 -8.33 -11.82
N LEU A 161 -10.06 -8.26 -11.24
CA LEU A 161 -8.93 -7.52 -11.78
C LEU A 161 -7.87 -8.47 -12.35
N ASP A 162 -7.57 -8.33 -13.63
CA ASP A 162 -6.52 -9.13 -14.27
C ASP A 162 -5.19 -8.36 -14.20
N LEU A 163 -4.27 -8.86 -13.37
CA LEU A 163 -2.92 -8.32 -13.23
C LEU A 163 -2.13 -8.61 -14.51
N GLN A 164 -1.83 -7.57 -15.29
CA GLN A 164 -1.06 -7.72 -16.52
C GLN A 164 0.44 -7.54 -16.24
N LYS A 165 0.78 -6.59 -15.36
CA LYS A 165 2.17 -6.25 -15.07
C LYS A 165 2.34 -5.76 -13.65
N ILE A 166 3.39 -6.23 -12.99
CA ILE A 166 3.88 -5.67 -11.73
C ILE A 166 5.39 -5.45 -11.91
N ILE A 167 5.84 -4.22 -11.66
CA ILE A 167 7.26 -3.87 -11.70
C ILE A 167 7.61 -3.18 -10.40
N TRP A 168 8.65 -3.66 -9.72
CA TRP A 168 9.28 -2.89 -8.68
C TRP A 168 10.33 -1.95 -9.29
N LYS A 169 10.13 -0.64 -9.11
CA LYS A 169 11.05 0.39 -9.59
C LYS A 169 11.95 0.82 -8.43
N MET A 170 13.23 0.49 -8.54
CA MET A 170 14.26 0.85 -7.57
C MET A 170 15.18 1.94 -8.15
N PRO A 171 15.23 3.13 -7.54
CA PRO A 171 16.17 4.18 -7.94
C PRO A 171 17.62 3.76 -7.70
N ILE A 172 18.48 4.03 -8.68
CA ILE A 172 19.92 3.80 -8.60
C ILE A 172 20.62 5.16 -8.51
N VAL A 173 21.36 5.38 -7.43
CA VAL A 173 22.16 6.58 -7.20
C VAL A 173 23.52 6.41 -7.87
N ARG A 174 23.86 7.33 -8.76
CA ARG A 174 25.20 7.42 -9.36
C ARG A 174 26.01 8.48 -8.62
N VAL A 175 27.20 8.11 -8.19
CA VAL A 175 28.12 9.02 -7.48
C VAL A 175 29.44 9.11 -8.25
N SER A 176 30.17 10.21 -8.06
CA SER A 176 31.50 10.38 -8.64
C SER A 176 32.50 9.38 -8.06
N ASP A 177 33.60 9.12 -8.76
CA ASP A 177 34.58 8.12 -8.31
C ASP A 177 35.23 8.49 -6.96
N ILE A 178 35.36 9.79 -6.67
CA ILE A 178 35.82 10.29 -5.37
C ILE A 178 34.87 9.83 -4.24
N GLU A 179 33.56 9.95 -4.45
CA GLU A 179 32.57 9.53 -3.46
C GLU A 179 32.45 8.00 -3.37
N LYS A 180 32.61 7.28 -4.48
CA LYS A 180 32.69 5.80 -4.46
C LYS A 180 33.80 5.33 -3.53
N LEU A 181 34.99 5.92 -3.61
CA LEU A 181 36.11 5.56 -2.74
C LEU A 181 35.79 5.81 -1.26
N LYS A 182 35.04 6.87 -0.93
CA LYS A 182 34.59 7.12 0.45
C LYS A 182 33.58 6.08 0.92
N LEU A 183 32.62 5.72 0.07
CA LEU A 183 31.62 4.70 0.39
C LEU A 183 32.24 3.31 0.57
N LEU A 184 33.24 2.95 -0.24
CA LEU A 184 34.00 1.72 -0.06
C LEU A 184 34.72 1.68 1.29
N LYS A 185 35.34 2.78 1.72
CA LYS A 185 35.93 2.87 3.08
C LYS A 185 34.91 2.68 4.19
N VAL A 186 33.67 3.16 4.01
CA VAL A 186 32.59 2.93 4.98
C VAL A 186 32.22 1.44 5.02
N LEU A 187 32.13 0.78 3.86
CA LEU A 187 31.86 -0.65 3.78
C LEU A 187 32.98 -1.47 4.44
N ASP A 188 34.24 -1.14 4.17
CA ASP A 188 35.43 -1.79 4.74
C ASP A 188 35.51 -1.64 6.25
N SER A 189 34.98 -0.54 6.80
CA SER A 189 34.94 -0.33 8.25
C SER A 189 34.05 -1.33 9.00
N ARG A 190 33.18 -2.06 8.28
CA ARG A 190 32.23 -3.07 8.83
C ARG A 190 31.39 -2.56 10.01
N LYS A 191 31.21 -1.24 10.12
CA LYS A 191 30.40 -0.65 11.16
C LYS A 191 28.94 -1.01 10.96
N THR A 192 28.28 -1.45 12.02
CA THR A 192 26.84 -1.71 12.01
C THR A 192 26.09 -0.42 11.73
N LEU A 193 25.17 -0.47 10.78
CA LEU A 193 24.29 0.66 10.48
C LEU A 193 23.03 0.56 11.34
N SER A 194 22.82 1.54 12.23
CA SER A 194 21.57 1.64 12.97
C SER A 194 20.46 2.11 12.05
N CYS A 195 19.45 1.27 11.86
CA CYS A 195 18.25 1.55 11.06
C CYS A 195 17.03 1.61 11.97
N ALA A 196 16.73 2.82 12.48
CA ALA A 196 15.49 3.04 13.24
C ALA A 196 14.38 3.43 12.27
N PHE A 197 13.23 2.75 12.37
CA PHE A 197 12.04 3.04 11.58
C PHE A 197 10.78 2.68 12.36
N ARG A 198 9.66 3.27 11.97
CA ARG A 198 8.33 3.01 12.54
C ARG A 198 7.71 1.77 11.89
N SER A 199 7.16 0.89 12.69
CA SER A 199 6.33 -0.23 12.23
C SER A 199 4.87 0.03 12.57
N TRP A 200 3.97 -0.57 11.79
CA TRP A 200 2.53 -0.52 12.00
C TRP A 200 2.03 -1.94 12.25
N ASP A 201 1.24 -2.13 13.30
CA ASP A 201 0.51 -3.38 13.57
C ASP A 201 -0.99 -3.06 13.54
N LEU A 202 -1.73 -3.72 12.64
CA LEU A 202 -3.17 -3.53 12.51
C LEU A 202 -3.91 -4.66 13.21
N ARG A 203 -4.91 -4.29 14.01
CA ARG A 203 -5.87 -5.21 14.63
C ARG A 203 -7.25 -4.90 14.07
N GLU A 204 -7.77 -5.78 13.22
CA GLU A 204 -9.14 -5.67 12.69
C GLU A 204 -10.12 -6.37 13.64
N TYR A 205 -11.19 -5.66 14.00
CA TYR A 205 -12.33 -6.19 14.74
C TYR A 205 -13.57 -6.14 13.84
N PRO A 206 -13.94 -7.24 13.17
CA PRO A 206 -15.00 -7.23 12.16
C PRO A 206 -16.40 -7.02 12.76
N VAL A 207 -16.58 -7.29 14.06
CA VAL A 207 -17.82 -7.06 14.77
C VAL A 207 -17.49 -6.35 16.08
N LEU A 208 -18.01 -5.15 16.25
CA LEU A 208 -17.94 -4.42 17.51
C LEU A 208 -19.09 -4.89 18.43
N PRO A 209 -18.79 -5.41 19.63
CA PRO A 209 -19.83 -5.72 20.61
C PRO A 209 -20.61 -4.45 20.99
N GLN A 210 -21.91 -4.57 21.31
CA GLN A 210 -22.74 -3.45 21.80
C GLN A 210 -22.37 -2.96 23.22
N ASN A 211 -21.19 -3.32 23.70
CA ASN A 211 -20.73 -2.96 25.03
C ASN A 211 -20.17 -1.53 25.04
N THR A 212 -20.27 -0.85 26.17
CA THR A 212 -19.74 0.51 26.36
C THR A 212 -18.22 0.57 26.56
N SER A 213 -17.57 -0.58 26.75
CA SER A 213 -16.13 -0.70 26.94
C SER A 213 -15.55 -1.86 26.14
N HIS A 214 -14.41 -1.63 25.49
CA HIS A 214 -13.63 -2.66 24.79
C HIS A 214 -12.16 -2.55 25.19
N SER A 215 -11.49 -3.68 25.38
CA SER A 215 -10.08 -3.74 25.71
C SER A 215 -9.37 -4.69 24.75
N TRP A 216 -8.24 -4.27 24.21
CA TRP A 216 -7.39 -5.11 23.38
C TRP A 216 -5.96 -5.13 23.91
N THR A 217 -5.30 -6.27 23.72
CA THR A 217 -3.89 -6.41 24.05
C THR A 217 -3.04 -5.79 22.94
N VAL A 218 -2.30 -4.72 23.27
CA VAL A 218 -1.23 -4.22 22.41
C VAL A 218 -0.06 -5.19 22.51
N LYS A 219 0.40 -5.72 21.37
CA LYS A 219 1.65 -6.49 21.35
C LYS A 219 2.80 -5.50 21.53
N SER A 220 3.39 -5.47 22.71
CA SER A 220 4.74 -4.96 22.86
C SER A 220 5.68 -6.03 22.33
N SER A 221 6.29 -5.78 21.17
CA SER A 221 7.45 -6.54 20.72
C SER A 221 8.59 -6.40 21.74
N ASN A 222 9.64 -7.20 21.57
CA ASN A 222 10.84 -7.27 22.41
C ASN A 222 11.35 -5.85 22.74
N LEU A 223 12.13 -5.69 23.82
CA LEU A 223 12.65 -4.43 24.43
C LEU A 223 13.06 -3.25 23.49
N LEU A 224 13.20 -3.47 22.19
CA LEU A 224 13.51 -2.51 21.13
C LEU A 224 12.31 -1.71 20.59
N GLU A 225 11.09 -2.26 20.64
CA GLU A 225 9.90 -1.60 20.11
C GLU A 225 9.10 -0.92 21.21
N LYS A 226 8.83 0.38 21.04
CA LYS A 226 8.01 1.17 21.96
C LYS A 226 6.78 1.71 21.22
N PRO A 227 5.55 1.35 21.62
CA PRO A 227 4.34 1.97 21.09
C PRO A 227 4.38 3.48 21.27
N ARG A 228 4.10 4.23 20.19
CA ARG A 228 4.10 5.70 20.21
C ARG A 228 2.72 6.30 20.03
N PHE A 229 1.92 5.71 19.16
CA PHE A 229 0.61 6.20 18.78
C PHE A 229 -0.37 5.03 18.67
N ALA A 230 -1.64 5.29 18.98
CA ALA A 230 -2.74 4.40 18.69
C ALA A 230 -3.70 5.15 17.76
N ILE A 231 -4.03 4.53 16.63
CA ILE A 231 -5.03 5.05 15.69
C ILE A 231 -6.22 4.10 15.74
N ILE A 232 -7.41 4.67 15.90
CA ILE A 232 -8.67 3.95 15.93
C ILE A 232 -9.50 4.54 14.79
N GLY A 233 -9.97 3.67 13.89
CA GLY A 233 -10.90 4.05 12.83
C GLY A 233 -12.14 3.21 12.92
N PHE A 234 -13.28 3.81 12.64
CA PHE A 234 -14.55 3.09 12.55
C PHE A 234 -14.95 2.99 11.10
N GLN A 235 -15.56 1.86 10.74
CA GLN A 235 -16.05 1.65 9.39
C GLN A 235 -17.45 1.08 9.46
N THR A 236 -18.36 1.69 8.71
CA THR A 236 -19.74 1.21 8.55
C THR A 236 -19.91 0.61 7.16
N ASP A 237 -20.68 -0.48 7.08
CA ASP A 237 -20.83 -1.33 5.89
C ASP A 237 -19.54 -2.10 5.52
N GLN A 238 -19.54 -2.89 4.43
CA GLN A 238 -18.31 -3.55 3.92
C GLN A 238 -17.15 -2.56 3.79
N LYS A 239 -15.91 -3.06 3.65
CA LYS A 239 -14.65 -2.30 3.44
C LYS A 239 -14.67 -1.21 2.33
N LYS A 240 -15.81 -1.04 1.67
CA LYS A 240 -16.18 -0.18 0.55
C LYS A 240 -16.47 1.28 0.90
N LYS A 241 -16.87 1.59 2.12
CA LYS A 241 -17.16 2.98 2.50
C LYS A 241 -16.13 3.48 3.48
N GLN A 242 -15.70 4.71 3.23
CA GLN A 242 -14.60 5.41 3.87
C GLN A 242 -14.46 5.05 5.37
N LEU A 243 -13.21 4.89 5.82
CA LEU A 243 -12.94 4.86 7.26
C LEU A 243 -13.26 6.27 7.77
N GLU A 244 -14.23 6.36 8.66
CA GLU A 244 -14.52 7.58 9.43
C GLU A 244 -13.66 7.63 10.69
#